data_AF-A0A401MF78-F1
#
_entry.id   AF-A0A401MF78-F1
#
_cell.length_a   1.000
_cell.length_b   1.000
_cell.length_c   1.000
_cell.angle_alpha   90.00
_cell.angle_beta   90.00
_cell.angle_gamma   90.00
#
_symmetry.space_group_name_H-M   'P 1'
#
loop_
_entity.id
_entity.type
_entity.pdbx_description
1 polymer ?
#
loop_
_entity_poly.entity_id
_entity_poly.type
_entity_poly.pdbx_seq_one_letter_code
_entity_poly.pdbx_strand_id
1 'polypeptide(L)'
;MQGDMERAVAAYLAGRSEAEEHGVVGETAMVQAHLAFAVSFSDPLRADDELDLAERLLSHLSLRSSEMTARIAVLVRDAGFAADLPGRAAVLLAEIGVSGISYAAAKLQLALCFHHAVLEAQDDLAIAITRLRELTQSGDYAYYVDIAHFMAGLPLPEHTARARWIDGEQQTRERWRHLVRARRNHLSTTR
;
A
#
# COMPACT_ATOMS: atom_id res chain seq x y z
N MET A 1 13.91 -1.74 -0.29
CA MET A 1 12.53 -2.30 -0.23
C MET A 1 11.46 -1.31 -0.66
N GLN A 2 11.51 -0.03 -0.27
CA GLN A 2 10.39 0.92 -0.43
C GLN A 2 9.85 1.14 -1.87
N GLY A 3 10.56 0.73 -2.92
CA GLY A 3 10.11 0.81 -4.33
C GLY A 3 9.99 -0.54 -5.05
N ASP A 4 10.10 -1.66 -4.32
CA ASP A 4 10.08 -3.01 -4.88
C ASP A 4 9.22 -3.92 -3.98
N MET A 5 7.98 -4.17 -4.42
CA MET A 5 7.03 -4.96 -3.66
C MET A 5 7.40 -6.45 -3.62
N GLU A 6 7.99 -7.01 -4.67
CA GLU A 6 8.43 -8.41 -4.67
C GLU A 6 9.54 -8.63 -3.65
N ARG A 7 10.53 -7.73 -3.63
CA ARG A 7 11.60 -7.76 -2.61
C ARG A 7 11.05 -7.50 -1.20
N ALA A 8 10.04 -6.65 -1.05
CA ALA A 8 9.38 -6.44 0.23
C ALA A 8 8.64 -7.69 0.71
N VAL A 9 7.91 -8.37 -0.17
CA VAL A 9 7.24 -9.65 0.12
C VAL A 9 8.26 -10.69 0.58
N ALA A 10 9.36 -10.86 -0.13
CA ALA A 10 10.40 -11.82 0.25
C ALA A 10 11.01 -11.51 1.63
N ALA A 11 11.28 -10.24 1.92
CA ALA A 11 11.83 -9.83 3.20
C ALA A 11 10.85 -10.01 4.37
N TYR A 12 9.57 -9.68 4.19
CA TYR A 12 8.57 -9.91 5.23
C TYR A 12 8.29 -11.40 5.45
N LEU A 13 8.36 -12.23 4.41
CA LEU A 13 8.29 -13.70 4.57
C LEU A 13 9.45 -14.22 5.43
N ALA A 14 10.67 -13.77 5.14
CA ALA A 14 11.85 -14.16 5.93
C ALA A 14 11.73 -13.68 7.39
N GLY A 15 11.36 -12.41 7.60
CA GLY A 15 11.18 -11.85 8.94
C GLY A 15 10.05 -12.51 9.73
N ARG A 16 8.96 -12.94 9.08
CA ARG A 16 7.89 -13.70 9.75
C ARG A 16 8.42 -15.04 10.24
N SER A 17 9.16 -15.75 9.38
CA SER A 17 9.72 -17.07 9.72
C SER A 17 10.68 -16.96 10.91
N GLU A 18 11.54 -15.94 10.93
CA GLU A 18 12.45 -15.66 12.05
C GLU A 18 11.69 -15.32 13.35
N ALA A 19 10.65 -14.48 13.27
CA ALA A 19 9.83 -14.13 14.43
C ALA A 19 9.06 -15.33 15.00
N GLU A 20 8.60 -16.23 14.13
CA GLU A 20 7.95 -17.50 14.50
C GLU A 20 8.95 -18.45 15.19
N GLU A 21 10.15 -18.60 14.65
CA GLU A 21 11.24 -19.40 15.24
C GLU A 21 11.61 -18.92 16.65
N HIS A 22 11.60 -17.61 16.87
CA HIS A 22 11.88 -17.01 18.17
C HIS A 22 10.65 -16.92 19.10
N GLY A 23 9.46 -17.33 18.64
CA GLY A 23 8.23 -17.30 19.44
C GLY A 23 7.70 -15.89 19.76
N VAL A 24 8.07 -14.88 18.97
CA VAL A 24 7.70 -13.48 19.21
C VAL A 24 6.37 -13.17 18.52
N VAL A 25 5.26 -13.46 19.21
CA VAL A 25 3.89 -13.36 18.67
C VAL A 25 3.57 -11.96 18.14
N GLY A 26 3.95 -10.90 18.86
CA GLY A 26 3.68 -9.51 18.46
C GLY A 26 4.42 -9.11 17.18
N GLU A 27 5.68 -9.52 17.03
CA GLU A 27 6.47 -9.25 15.83
C GLU A 27 5.96 -10.07 14.65
N THR A 28 5.60 -11.33 14.88
CA THR A 28 4.98 -12.20 13.87
C THR A 28 3.71 -11.54 13.30
N ALA A 29 2.82 -11.05 14.16
CA ALA A 29 1.60 -10.36 13.74
C ALA A 29 1.88 -9.04 12.98
N MET A 30 2.85 -8.25 13.46
CA MET A 30 3.25 -7.01 12.81
C MET A 30 3.83 -7.26 11.41
N VAL A 31 4.74 -8.23 11.27
CA VAL A 31 5.37 -8.59 10.00
C VAL A 31 4.34 -9.18 9.05
N GLN A 32 3.41 -10.02 9.54
CA GLN A 32 2.31 -10.55 8.75
C GLN A 32 1.42 -9.44 8.18
N ALA A 33 1.08 -8.41 8.96
CA ALA A 33 0.30 -7.28 8.46
C ALA A 33 1.01 -6.51 7.33
N HIS A 34 2.34 -6.37 7.42
CA HIS A 34 3.15 -5.73 6.39
C HIS A 34 3.32 -6.62 5.14
N LEU A 35 3.43 -7.93 5.34
CA LEU A 35 3.42 -8.92 4.25
C LEU A 35 2.11 -8.83 3.47
N ALA A 36 0.97 -8.89 4.16
CA ALA A 36 -0.35 -8.78 3.54
C ALA A 36 -0.48 -7.47 2.75
N PHE A 37 0.00 -6.34 3.28
CA PHE A 37 0.03 -5.06 2.57
C PHE A 37 0.87 -5.12 1.28
N ALA A 38 2.07 -5.70 1.32
CA ALA A 38 2.92 -5.80 0.15
C ALA A 38 2.33 -6.75 -0.92
N VAL A 39 1.85 -7.93 -0.50
CA VAL A 39 1.21 -8.92 -1.38
C VAL A 39 -0.04 -8.34 -2.04
N SER A 40 -0.82 -7.54 -1.33
CA SER A 40 -2.05 -6.92 -1.86
C SER A 40 -1.84 -6.10 -3.12
N PHE A 41 -0.64 -5.52 -3.33
CA PHE A 41 -0.32 -4.82 -4.57
C PHE A 41 -0.05 -5.78 -5.74
N SER A 42 0.74 -6.84 -5.51
CA SER A 42 1.25 -7.71 -6.58
C SER A 42 0.35 -8.90 -6.89
N ASP A 43 -0.32 -9.49 -5.90
CA ASP A 43 -1.13 -10.69 -6.03
C ASP A 43 -2.37 -10.62 -5.12
N PRO A 44 -3.51 -10.16 -5.64
CA PRO A 44 -4.72 -10.01 -4.83
C PRO A 44 -5.35 -11.34 -4.41
N LEU A 45 -5.09 -12.45 -5.12
CA LEU A 45 -5.63 -13.75 -4.75
C LEU A 45 -4.85 -14.32 -3.56
N ARG A 46 -3.52 -14.26 -3.61
CA ARG A 46 -2.69 -14.62 -2.47
C ARG A 46 -2.92 -13.68 -1.27
N ALA A 47 -3.28 -12.43 -1.51
CA ALA A 47 -3.53 -11.46 -0.45
C ALA A 47 -4.65 -11.91 0.50
N ASP A 48 -5.65 -12.67 0.04
CA ASP A 48 -6.74 -13.16 0.89
C ASP A 48 -6.20 -14.04 2.03
N ASP A 49 -5.37 -15.04 1.70
CA ASP A 49 -4.76 -15.93 2.71
C ASP A 49 -3.88 -15.17 3.71
N GLU A 50 -3.12 -14.18 3.23
CA GLU A 50 -2.23 -13.39 4.07
C GLU A 50 -3.00 -12.40 4.98
N LEU A 51 -4.13 -11.88 4.50
CA LEU A 51 -5.04 -11.02 5.27
C LEU A 51 -5.77 -11.81 6.36
N ASP A 52 -6.29 -13.00 6.04
CA ASP A 52 -6.93 -13.89 7.00
C ASP A 52 -5.96 -14.29 8.12
N LEU A 53 -4.70 -14.60 7.77
CA LEU A 53 -3.67 -14.88 8.76
C LEU A 53 -3.35 -13.64 9.60
N ALA A 54 -3.25 -12.44 9.00
CA ALA A 54 -3.02 -11.21 9.73
C ALA A 54 -4.14 -10.94 10.75
N GLU A 55 -5.40 -11.11 10.36
CA GLU A 55 -6.56 -10.92 11.24
C GLU A 55 -6.51 -11.87 12.43
N ARG A 56 -6.28 -13.17 12.20
CA ARG A 56 -6.17 -14.16 13.29
C ARG A 56 -5.06 -13.81 14.28
N LEU A 57 -3.87 -13.48 13.78
CA LEU A 57 -2.72 -13.14 14.63
C LEU A 57 -2.95 -11.84 15.42
N LEU A 58 -3.62 -10.85 14.83
CA LEU A 58 -3.90 -9.58 15.48
C LEU A 58 -5.08 -9.63 16.46
N SER A 59 -6.04 -10.55 16.27
CA SER A 59 -7.29 -10.61 17.06
C SER A 59 -7.10 -10.72 18.58
N HIS A 60 -5.96 -11.23 19.02
CA HIS A 60 -5.61 -11.40 20.43
C HIS A 60 -4.60 -10.38 20.95
N LEU A 61 -4.22 -9.41 20.11
CA LEU A 61 -3.20 -8.41 20.40
C LEU A 61 -3.82 -7.01 20.36
N SER A 62 -3.24 -6.08 21.13
CA SER A 62 -3.59 -4.66 21.04
C SER A 62 -2.53 -3.95 20.22
N LEU A 63 -2.54 -4.16 18.90
CA LEU A 63 -1.54 -3.63 17.96
C LEU A 63 -2.20 -2.76 16.89
N ARG A 64 -2.79 -1.65 17.35
CA ARG A 64 -3.58 -0.71 16.52
C ARG A 64 -2.88 -0.30 15.22
N SER A 65 -1.58 -0.06 15.26
CA SER A 65 -0.77 0.32 14.09
C SER A 65 -0.73 -0.79 13.01
N SER A 66 -0.64 -2.04 13.43
CA SER A 66 -0.63 -3.23 12.57
C SER A 66 -2.04 -3.55 12.06
N GLU A 67 -3.07 -3.41 12.91
CA GLU A 67 -4.48 -3.50 12.52
C GLU A 67 -4.83 -2.49 11.42
N MET A 68 -4.39 -1.23 11.56
CA MET A 68 -4.58 -0.22 10.51
C MET A 68 -3.86 -0.61 9.22
N THR A 69 -2.66 -1.19 9.31
CA THR A 69 -1.93 -1.66 8.13
C THR A 69 -2.67 -2.79 7.42
N ALA A 70 -3.21 -3.77 8.15
CA ALA A 70 -4.02 -4.85 7.60
C ALA A 70 -5.31 -4.32 6.94
N ARG A 71 -6.01 -3.37 7.58
CA ARG A 71 -7.21 -2.74 7.00
C ARG A 71 -6.92 -1.94 5.74
N ILE A 72 -5.78 -1.26 5.65
CA ILE A 72 -5.35 -0.62 4.40
C ILE A 72 -5.01 -1.67 3.34
N ALA A 73 -4.38 -2.79 3.71
CA ALA A 73 -4.09 -3.89 2.80
C ALA A 73 -5.35 -4.47 2.15
N VAL A 74 -6.44 -4.62 2.91
CA VAL A 74 -7.77 -4.98 2.36
C VAL A 74 -8.20 -4.01 1.25
N LEU A 75 -8.02 -2.71 1.43
CA LEU A 75 -8.36 -1.71 0.40
C LEU A 75 -7.44 -1.81 -0.83
N VAL A 76 -6.15 -2.11 -0.65
CA VAL A 76 -5.22 -2.35 -1.76
C VAL A 76 -5.64 -3.60 -2.54
N ARG A 77 -6.01 -4.68 -1.84
CA ARG A 77 -6.50 -5.93 -2.43
C ARG A 77 -7.75 -5.67 -3.29
N ASP A 78 -8.66 -4.84 -2.79
CA ASP A 78 -9.92 -4.46 -3.47
C ASP A 78 -9.75 -3.37 -4.57
N ALA A 79 -8.56 -2.80 -4.73
CA ALA A 79 -8.31 -1.69 -5.64
C ALA A 79 -8.65 -2.07 -7.10
N GLY A 80 -9.49 -1.24 -7.75
CA GLY A 80 -10.02 -1.46 -9.09
C GLY A 80 -11.21 -2.41 -9.19
N PHE A 81 -11.54 -3.19 -8.15
CA PHE A 81 -12.67 -4.12 -8.13
C PHE A 81 -13.91 -3.51 -7.46
N ALA A 82 -13.72 -2.93 -6.28
CA ALA A 82 -14.81 -2.51 -5.42
C ALA A 82 -15.19 -1.04 -5.65
N ALA A 83 -16.41 -0.78 -6.13
CA ALA A 83 -16.90 0.56 -6.41
C ALA A 83 -17.10 1.42 -5.13
N ASP A 84 -17.32 0.77 -3.99
CA ASP A 84 -17.50 1.42 -2.68
C ASP A 84 -16.18 1.72 -1.95
N LEU A 85 -15.03 1.34 -2.53
CA LEU A 85 -13.71 1.51 -1.93
C LEU A 85 -13.42 2.95 -1.47
N PRO A 86 -13.73 4.02 -2.24
CA PRO A 86 -13.54 5.38 -1.76
C PRO A 86 -14.34 5.70 -0.49
N GLY A 87 -15.55 5.14 -0.34
CA GLY A 87 -16.36 5.28 0.86
C GLY A 87 -15.74 4.58 2.07
N ARG A 88 -15.28 3.34 1.88
CA ARG A 88 -14.56 2.57 2.93
C ARG A 88 -13.25 3.25 3.34
N ALA A 89 -12.53 3.83 2.39
CA ALA A 89 -11.33 4.62 2.65
C ALA A 89 -11.64 5.89 3.46
N ALA A 90 -12.74 6.59 3.17
CA ALA A 90 -13.14 7.77 3.94
C ALA A 90 -13.45 7.44 5.41
N VAL A 91 -14.12 6.31 5.67
CA VAL A 91 -14.36 5.81 7.04
C VAL A 91 -13.03 5.53 7.74
N LEU A 92 -12.12 4.80 7.09
CA LEU A 92 -10.83 4.46 7.67
C LEU A 92 -9.96 5.70 7.93
N LEU A 93 -10.03 6.71 7.05
CA LEU A 93 -9.32 7.98 7.24
C LEU A 93 -9.80 8.73 8.49
N ALA A 94 -11.11 8.75 8.74
CA ALA A 94 -11.67 9.37 9.94
C ALA A 94 -11.17 8.66 11.22
N GLU A 95 -11.10 7.32 11.21
CA GLU A 95 -10.56 6.54 12.31
C GLU A 95 -9.06 6.76 12.54
N ILE A 96 -8.28 6.89 11.44
CA ILE A 96 -6.85 7.23 11.51
C ILE A 96 -6.69 8.62 12.17
N GLY A 97 -7.52 9.60 11.81
CA GLY A 97 -7.52 10.93 12.41
C GLY A 97 -7.70 10.91 13.93
N VAL A 98 -8.57 10.04 14.45
CA VAL A 98 -8.76 9.85 15.90
C VAL A 98 -7.54 9.18 16.55
N SER A 99 -6.86 8.29 15.83
CA SER A 99 -5.71 7.54 16.36
C SER A 99 -4.39 8.31 16.40
N GLY A 100 -4.26 9.39 15.62
CA GLY A 100 -3.02 10.16 15.47
C GLY A 100 -1.91 9.44 14.68
N ILE A 101 -2.19 8.29 14.05
CA ILE A 101 -1.20 7.50 13.31
C ILE A 101 -1.00 8.10 11.90
N SER A 102 -0.23 9.19 11.82
CA SER A 102 -0.04 9.98 10.58
C SER A 102 0.46 9.16 9.39
N TYR A 103 1.37 8.20 9.61
CA TYR A 103 1.87 7.36 8.52
C TYR A 103 0.77 6.49 7.87
N ALA A 104 -0.26 6.11 8.64
CA ALA A 104 -1.35 5.29 8.12
C ALA A 104 -2.19 6.06 7.11
N ALA A 105 -2.36 7.38 7.31
CA ALA A 105 -3.04 8.25 6.36
C ALA A 105 -2.30 8.29 5.01
N ALA A 106 -0.97 8.40 5.03
CA ALA A 106 -0.16 8.39 3.81
C ALA A 106 -0.25 7.04 3.06
N LYS A 107 -0.19 5.91 3.78
CA LYS A 107 -0.40 4.56 3.20
C LYS A 107 -1.79 4.40 2.59
N LEU A 108 -2.83 4.86 3.30
CA LEU A 108 -4.21 4.84 2.81
C LEU A 108 -4.37 5.68 1.55
N GLN A 109 -3.79 6.87 1.52
CA GLN A 109 -3.87 7.76 0.37
C GLN A 109 -3.08 7.22 -0.83
N LEU A 110 -1.98 6.48 -0.60
CA LEU A 110 -1.30 5.72 -1.64
C LEU A 110 -2.18 4.60 -2.22
N ALA A 111 -2.93 3.88 -1.38
CA ALA A 111 -3.89 2.86 -1.82
C ALA A 111 -5.00 3.45 -2.72
N LEU A 112 -5.50 4.65 -2.39
CA LEU A 112 -6.42 5.40 -3.25
C LEU A 112 -5.78 5.79 -4.58
N CYS A 113 -4.54 6.27 -4.59
CA CYS A 113 -3.81 6.55 -5.83
C CYS A 113 -3.71 5.28 -6.69
N PHE A 114 -3.41 4.13 -6.09
CA PHE A 114 -3.36 2.85 -6.82
C PHE A 114 -4.73 2.48 -7.40
N HIS A 115 -5.81 2.60 -6.62
CA HIS A 115 -7.18 2.35 -7.08
C HIS A 115 -7.55 3.22 -8.29
N HIS A 116 -7.35 4.53 -8.22
CA HIS A 116 -7.68 5.44 -9.33
C HIS A 116 -6.75 5.25 -10.53
N ALA A 117 -5.47 4.94 -10.29
CA ALA A 117 -4.56 4.56 -11.37
C ALA A 117 -5.03 3.29 -12.08
N VAL A 118 -5.51 2.27 -11.35
CA VAL A 118 -6.07 1.05 -11.97
C VAL A 118 -7.31 1.35 -12.79
N LEU A 119 -8.23 2.19 -12.28
CA LEU A 119 -9.47 2.56 -12.97
C LEU A 119 -9.32 3.57 -14.12
N GLU A 120 -8.13 4.14 -14.33
CA GLU A 120 -7.92 5.25 -15.29
C GLU A 120 -8.73 6.51 -14.96
N ALA A 121 -9.11 6.69 -13.69
CA ALA A 121 -9.83 7.86 -13.19
C ALA A 121 -8.85 9.03 -12.96
N GLN A 122 -8.47 9.73 -14.03
CA GLN A 122 -7.41 10.75 -14.00
C GLN A 122 -7.70 11.91 -13.02
N ASP A 123 -8.93 12.41 -12.98
CA ASP A 123 -9.30 13.52 -12.10
C ASP A 123 -9.22 13.12 -10.63
N ASP A 124 -9.77 11.96 -10.28
CA ASP A 124 -9.70 11.41 -8.93
C ASP A 124 -8.25 11.09 -8.52
N LEU A 125 -7.43 10.61 -9.46
CA LEU A 125 -6.01 10.36 -9.23
C LEU A 125 -5.24 11.64 -8.96
N ALA A 126 -5.51 12.72 -9.69
CA ALA A 126 -4.89 14.02 -9.45
C ALA A 126 -5.25 14.58 -8.07
N ILE A 127 -6.52 14.44 -7.66
CA ILE A 127 -6.98 14.80 -6.31
C ILE A 127 -6.26 13.94 -5.25
N ALA A 128 -6.17 12.63 -5.48
CA ALA A 128 -5.52 11.69 -4.56
C ALA A 128 -4.03 11.98 -4.38
N ILE A 129 -3.31 12.32 -5.45
CA ILE A 129 -1.90 12.73 -5.42
C ILE A 129 -1.72 14.06 -4.66
N THR A 130 -2.65 15.00 -4.84
CA THR A 130 -2.60 16.29 -4.13
C THR A 130 -2.74 16.08 -2.62
N ARG A 131 -3.74 15.29 -2.19
CA ARG A 131 -3.92 14.92 -0.78
C ARG A 131 -2.73 14.15 -0.22
N LEU A 132 -2.13 13.26 -1.01
CA LEU A 132 -0.94 12.53 -0.60
C LEU A 132 0.21 13.48 -0.30
N ARG A 133 0.42 14.48 -1.16
CA ARG A 133 1.46 15.50 -0.98
C ARG A 133 1.25 16.32 0.29
N GLU A 134 0.01 16.70 0.59
CA GLU A 134 -0.35 17.42 1.82
C GLU A 134 -0.01 16.59 3.07
N LEU A 135 -0.35 15.29 3.06
CA LEU A 135 -0.05 14.36 4.16
C LEU A 135 1.46 14.15 4.38
N THR A 136 2.26 14.28 3.33
CA THR A 136 3.72 14.02 3.38
C THR A 136 4.55 15.31 3.38
N GLN A 137 3.95 16.47 3.66
CA GLN A 137 4.64 17.75 3.61
C GLN A 137 5.78 17.88 4.62
N SER A 138 5.74 17.13 5.74
CA SER A 138 6.84 17.06 6.72
C SER A 138 8.10 16.39 6.18
N GLY A 139 8.03 15.74 5.01
CA GLY A 139 9.09 14.95 4.41
C GLY A 139 8.96 13.45 4.68
N ASP A 140 8.26 13.07 5.74
CA ASP A 140 7.98 11.66 6.03
C ASP A 140 7.12 11.07 4.91
N TYR A 141 7.53 9.91 4.41
CA TYR A 141 6.83 9.20 3.32
C TYR A 141 6.66 10.00 2.03
N ALA A 142 7.40 11.10 1.83
CA ALA A 142 7.32 11.92 0.61
C ALA A 142 7.59 11.11 -0.68
N TYR A 143 8.35 10.02 -0.58
CA TYR A 143 8.58 9.07 -1.68
C TYR A 143 7.30 8.37 -2.18
N TYR A 144 6.20 8.37 -1.41
CA TYR A 144 4.89 7.90 -1.88
C TYR A 144 4.32 8.78 -2.98
N VAL A 145 4.64 10.08 -3.01
CA VAL A 145 4.25 10.97 -4.11
C VAL A 145 4.94 10.53 -5.39
N ASP A 146 6.24 10.24 -5.36
CA ASP A 146 6.98 9.73 -6.52
C ASP A 146 6.36 8.42 -7.03
N ILE A 147 6.04 7.50 -6.11
CA ILE A 147 5.36 6.23 -6.44
C ILE A 147 4.00 6.49 -7.09
N ALA A 148 3.19 7.41 -6.58
CA ALA A 148 1.89 7.73 -7.17
C ALA A 148 2.01 8.27 -8.59
N HIS A 149 3.00 9.12 -8.85
CA HIS A 149 3.34 9.57 -10.20
C HIS A 149 3.80 8.39 -11.09
N PHE A 150 4.60 7.46 -10.55
CA PHE A 150 5.02 6.27 -11.29
C PHE A 150 3.83 5.38 -11.67
N MET A 151 2.93 5.07 -10.73
CA MET A 151 1.70 4.30 -10.96
C MET A 151 0.85 4.93 -12.07
N ALA A 152 0.72 6.25 -12.04
CA ALA A 152 -0.04 7.03 -13.01
C ALA A 152 0.67 7.17 -14.37
N GLY A 153 1.96 6.82 -14.46
CA GLY A 153 2.78 7.08 -15.65
C GLY A 153 3.06 8.56 -15.91
N LEU A 154 2.95 9.40 -14.88
CA LEU A 154 3.13 10.85 -14.94
C LEU A 154 4.61 11.26 -14.77
N PRO A 155 5.03 12.40 -15.33
CA PRO A 155 6.32 12.99 -14.99
C PRO A 155 6.35 13.40 -13.52
N LEU A 156 7.53 13.36 -12.90
CA LEU A 156 7.72 13.91 -11.56
C LEU A 156 7.77 15.44 -11.63
N PRO A 157 7.25 16.17 -10.63
CA PRO A 157 7.39 17.63 -10.58
C PRO A 157 8.86 18.06 -10.54
N GLU A 158 9.23 19.10 -11.28
CA GLU A 158 10.63 19.54 -11.46
C GLU A 158 11.26 20.16 -10.20
N HIS A 159 10.45 20.49 -9.17
CA HIS A 159 10.89 21.23 -7.98
C HIS A 159 10.58 20.53 -6.66
N THR A 160 10.42 19.21 -6.67
CA THR A 160 10.19 18.41 -5.45
C THR A 160 11.43 17.60 -5.11
N ALA A 161 11.79 17.55 -3.82
CA ALA A 161 12.86 16.69 -3.34
C ALA A 161 12.51 15.23 -3.68
N ARG A 162 13.36 14.57 -4.47
CA ARG A 162 13.12 13.21 -4.97
C ARG A 162 13.70 12.18 -4.03
N ALA A 163 13.04 11.03 -3.94
CA ALA A 163 13.61 9.88 -3.28
C ALA A 163 14.85 9.37 -4.03
N ARG A 164 15.86 8.94 -3.28
CA ARG A 164 17.01 8.24 -3.86
C ARG A 164 16.70 6.74 -3.92
N TRP A 165 16.39 6.25 -5.11
CA TRP A 165 16.03 4.86 -5.35
C TRP A 165 17.26 3.95 -5.41
N ILE A 166 17.20 2.81 -4.73
CA ILE A 166 18.31 1.84 -4.62
C ILE A 166 18.73 1.31 -5.99
N ASP A 167 17.75 0.93 -6.83
CA ASP A 167 18.01 0.39 -8.17
C ASP A 167 17.75 1.43 -9.28
N GLY A 168 17.61 2.71 -8.90
CA GLY A 168 17.32 3.81 -9.80
C GLY A 168 15.82 4.13 -10.00
N GLU A 169 15.57 5.38 -10.40
CA GLU A 169 14.21 5.91 -10.59
C GLU A 169 13.45 5.16 -11.69
N GLN A 170 14.11 4.93 -12.83
CA GLN A 170 13.47 4.31 -14.00
C GLN A 170 13.00 2.88 -13.72
N GLN A 171 13.84 2.06 -13.08
CA GLN A 171 13.46 0.68 -12.76
C GLN A 171 12.33 0.64 -11.73
N THR A 172 12.38 1.51 -10.72
CA THR A 172 11.29 1.66 -9.75
C THR A 172 9.99 2.09 -10.43
N ARG A 173 10.07 3.06 -11.35
CA ARG A 173 8.93 3.53 -12.15
C ARG A 173 8.30 2.40 -12.95
N GLU A 174 9.10 1.60 -13.63
CA GLU A 174 8.64 0.47 -14.43
C GLU A 174 7.95 -0.59 -13.58
N ARG A 175 8.49 -0.93 -12.39
CA ARG A 175 7.87 -1.87 -11.45
C ARG A 175 6.48 -1.41 -11.02
N TRP A 176 6.33 -0.15 -10.61
CA TRP A 176 5.03 0.38 -10.20
C TRP A 176 4.01 0.48 -11.34
N ARG A 177 4.47 0.83 -12.55
CA ARG A 177 3.62 0.79 -13.75
C ARG A 177 3.19 -0.63 -14.08
N HIS A 178 4.07 -1.61 -13.89
CA HIS A 178 3.77 -3.01 -14.12
C HIS A 178 2.66 -3.50 -13.18
N LEU A 179 2.71 -3.17 -11.88
CA LEU A 179 1.66 -3.52 -10.92
C LEU A 179 0.27 -3.01 -11.33
N VAL A 180 0.18 -1.73 -11.74
CA VAL A 180 -1.09 -1.15 -12.23
C VAL A 180 -1.59 -1.89 -13.47
N ARG A 181 -0.71 -2.15 -14.44
CA ARG A 181 -1.06 -2.87 -15.67
C ARG A 181 -1.51 -4.31 -15.39
N ALA A 182 -0.79 -5.02 -14.53
CA ALA A 182 -1.14 -6.38 -14.12
C ALA A 182 -2.54 -6.41 -13.49
N ARG A 183 -2.84 -5.44 -12.60
CA ARG A 183 -4.16 -5.33 -11.99
C ARG A 183 -5.27 -5.06 -13.02
N ARG A 184 -5.03 -4.17 -13.98
CA ARG A 184 -5.97 -3.90 -15.08
C ARG A 184 -6.24 -5.12 -15.94
N ASN A 185 -5.19 -5.87 -16.29
CA ASN A 185 -5.32 -7.10 -17.09
C ASN A 185 -6.14 -8.17 -16.35
N HIS A 186 -5.98 -8.25 -15.03
CA HIS A 186 -6.82 -9.13 -14.22
C HIS A 186 -8.29 -8.70 -14.25
N LEU A 187 -8.59 -7.39 -14.11
CA LEU A 187 -9.95 -6.87 -14.23
C LEU A 187 -10.60 -7.12 -15.59
N SER A 188 -9.84 -7.05 -16.69
CA SER A 188 -10.36 -7.34 -18.02
C SER A 188 -10.62 -8.83 -18.26
N THR A 189 -9.93 -9.71 -17.52
CA THR A 189 -10.09 -11.17 -17.65
C THR A 189 -11.25 -11.70 -16.81
N THR A 190 -11.58 -11.01 -15.71
CA THR A 190 -12.67 -11.39 -14.78
C THR A 190 -14.04 -10.78 -15.18
N ARG A 191 -14.09 -9.88 -16.17
CA ARG A 191 -15.33 -9.33 -16.75
C ARG A 191 -15.83 -10.20 -17.90
#